data_AF-A0A0R1MEC4-F1
#
_entry.id   AF-A0A0R1MEC4-F1
#
_cell.length_a   1.000
_cell.length_b   1.000
_cell.length_c   1.000
_cell.angle_alpha   90.00
_cell.angle_beta   90.00
_cell.angle_gamma   90.00
#
_symmetry.space_group_name_H-M   'P 1'
#
loop_
_entity.id
_entity.type
_entity.pdbx_description
1 polymer ?
#
loop_
_entity_poly.entity_id
_entity_poly.type
_entity_poly.pdbx_seq_one_letter_code
_entity_poly.pdbx_strand_id
1 'polypeptide(L)'
;MINSKQFILSFLLSVIICILMPLFMFISHYQATMQNIDTIFLLLQTSYWYLPFIFGITFFLLVFFSLYIIFRIVNFLIRFFNH
;
A
#
# COMPACT_ATOMS: atom_id res chain seq x y z
N MET A 1 5.94 22.68 -4.02
CA MET A 1 6.80 22.44 -2.85
C MET A 1 6.23 21.25 -2.08
N ILE A 2 6.97 20.15 -1.97
CA ILE A 2 6.53 18.97 -1.22
C ILE A 2 6.59 19.32 0.27
N ASN A 3 5.47 19.18 0.98
CA ASN A 3 5.46 19.38 2.42
C ASN A 3 6.04 18.13 3.09
N SER A 4 7.22 18.27 3.70
CA SER A 4 7.94 17.17 4.34
C SER A 4 7.11 16.47 5.42
N LYS A 5 6.28 17.20 6.17
CA LYS A 5 5.40 16.60 7.19
C LYS A 5 4.31 15.72 6.58
N GLN A 6 3.69 16.18 5.49
CA GLN A 6 2.66 15.41 4.78
C GLN A 6 3.26 14.18 4.08
N PHE A 7 4.46 14.31 3.55
CA PHE A 7 5.20 13.22 2.93
C PHE A 7 5.53 12.12 3.95
N ILE A 8 6.11 12.48 5.11
CA ILE A 8 6.42 11.54 6.19
C ILE A 8 5.16 10.84 6.70
N LEU A 9 4.07 11.59 6.88
CA LEU A 9 2.82 11.03 7.38
C LEU A 9 2.18 10.08 6.36
N SER A 10 2.21 10.42 5.07
CA SER A 10 1.74 9.53 3.98
C SER A 10 2.54 8.23 3.94
N PHE A 11 3.85 8.31 4.18
CA PHE A 11 4.75 7.16 4.21
C PHE A 11 4.42 6.24 5.39
N LEU A 12 4.24 6.82 6.57
CA LEU A 12 3.92 6.05 7.78
C LEU A 12 2.55 5.38 7.65
N LEU A 13 1.55 6.08 7.11
CA LEU A 13 0.22 5.51 6.84
C LEU A 13 0.25 4.42 5.78
N SER A 14 1.01 4.58 4.69
CA SER A 14 1.11 3.54 3.67
C SER A 14 1.76 2.27 4.22
N VAL A 15 2.78 2.39 5.08
CA VAL A 15 3.38 1.25 5.78
C VAL A 15 2.34 0.53 6.64
N ILE A 16 1.57 1.26 7.44
CA ILE A 16 0.52 0.68 8.30
C ILE A 16 -0.52 -0.06 7.47
N ILE A 17 -1.02 0.55 6.40
CA ILE A 17 -2.04 -0.06 5.52
C ILE A 17 -1.49 -1.34 4.87
N CYS A 18 -0.26 -1.30 4.36
CA CYS A 18 0.37 -2.47 3.74
C CYS A 18 0.60 -3.63 4.71
N ILE A 19 0.74 -3.38 6.02
CA ILE A 19 0.87 -4.42 7.05
C ILE A 19 -0.50 -4.95 7.50
N LEU A 20 -1.48 -4.06 7.68
CA LEU A 20 -2.82 -4.44 8.14
C LEU A 20 -3.60 -5.24 7.08
N MET A 21 -3.47 -4.87 5.80
CA MET A 21 -4.20 -5.51 4.71
C MET A 21 -3.96 -7.04 4.61
N PRO A 22 -2.72 -7.57 4.63
CA PRO A 22 -2.50 -9.01 4.65
C PRO A 22 -3.03 -9.65 5.93
N LEU A 23 -2.89 -9.02 7.11
CA LEU A 23 -3.45 -9.55 8.36
C LEU A 23 -4.97 -9.74 8.28
N PHE A 24 -5.69 -8.79 7.70
CA PHE A 24 -7.13 -8.91 7.48
C PHE A 24 -7.48 -10.03 6.49
N MET A 25 -6.72 -10.19 5.40
CA MET A 25 -6.94 -11.28 4.45
C MET A 25 -6.70 -12.66 5.07
N PHE A 26 -5.70 -12.80 5.96
CA PHE A 26 -5.44 -14.04 6.68
C PHE A 26 -6.60 -14.45 7.59
N ILE A 27 -7.29 -13.48 8.21
CA ILE A 27 -8.39 -13.74 9.14
C ILE A 27 -9.68 -14.07 8.38
N SER A 28 -9.96 -13.38 7.26
CA SER A 28 -11.26 -13.49 6.59
C SER A 28 -11.36 -14.64 5.60
N HIS A 29 -10.28 -14.98 4.86
CA HIS A 29 -10.36 -15.83 3.67
C HIS A 29 -9.27 -16.91 3.62
N TYR A 30 -9.15 -17.69 4.69
CA TYR A 30 -8.13 -18.74 4.87
C TYR A 30 -7.87 -19.63 3.63
N GLN A 31 -8.94 -20.08 2.94
CA GLN A 31 -8.79 -20.90 1.73
C GLN A 31 -8.17 -20.15 0.55
N ALA A 32 -8.52 -18.87 0.35
CA ALA A 32 -7.91 -18.04 -0.68
C ALA A 32 -6.45 -17.69 -0.34
N THR A 33 -6.13 -17.53 0.95
CA THR A 33 -4.77 -17.31 1.41
C THR A 33 -3.88 -18.53 1.15
N MET A 34 -4.41 -19.75 1.31
CA MET A 34 -3.69 -20.98 0.97
C MET A 34 -3.38 -21.09 -0.53
N GLN A 35 -4.35 -20.77 -1.40
CA GLN A 35 -4.10 -20.71 -2.86
C GLN A 35 -3.05 -19.66 -3.23
N ASN A 36 -3.04 -18.50 -2.56
CA ASN A 36 -2.02 -17.48 -2.78
C ASN A 36 -0.63 -17.96 -2.36
N ILE A 37 -0.53 -18.73 -1.28
CA ILE A 37 0.73 -19.35 -0.83
C ILE A 37 1.23 -20.36 -1.87
N ASP A 38 0.37 -21.23 -2.39
CA ASP A 38 0.73 -22.19 -3.44
C ASP A 38 1.21 -21.49 -4.72
N THR A 39 0.58 -20.36 -5.07
CA THR A 39 0.97 -19.54 -6.21
C THR A 39 2.36 -18.92 -6.00
N ILE A 40 2.68 -18.46 -4.78
CA ILE A 40 4.02 -17.96 -4.45
C ILE A 40 5.07 -19.06 -4.55
N PHE A 41 4.76 -20.28 -4.08
CA PHE A 41 5.64 -21.44 -4.21
C PHE A 41 5.90 -21.82 -5.68
N LEU A 42 4.87 -21.76 -6.52
CA LEU A 42 5.00 -22.02 -7.96
C LEU A 42 5.84 -20.94 -8.66
N LEU A 43 5.71 -19.67 -8.26
CA LEU A 43 6.55 -18.58 -8.75
C LEU A 43 8.02 -18.73 -8.32
N LEU A 44 8.27 -19.28 -7.14
CA LEU A 44 9.62 -19.62 -6.67
C LEU A 44 10.24 -20.73 -7.52
N GLN A 45 9.48 -21.78 -7.83
CA GLN A 45 9.95 -22.89 -8.66
C GLN A 45 10.18 -22.48 -10.12
N THR A 46 9.41 -21.54 -10.65
CA THR A 46 9.51 -21.08 -12.05
C THR A 46 10.56 -19.96 -12.27
N SER A 47 11.42 -19.68 -11.28
CA SER A 47 12.42 -18.59 -11.29
C SER A 47 11.84 -17.16 -11.37
N TYR A 48 10.52 -17.01 -11.22
CA TYR A 48 9.80 -15.73 -11.21
C TYR A 48 9.58 -15.21 -9.78
N TRP A 49 10.44 -15.59 -8.85
CA TRP A 49 10.32 -15.27 -7.42
C TRP A 49 10.34 -13.76 -7.11
N TYR A 50 10.82 -12.93 -8.04
CA TYR A 50 10.88 -11.48 -7.90
C TYR A 50 9.54 -10.78 -8.17
N LEU A 51 8.61 -11.41 -8.90
CA LEU A 51 7.32 -10.83 -9.27
C LEU A 51 6.48 -10.39 -8.06
N PRO A 52 6.32 -11.20 -7.00
CA PRO A 52 5.61 -10.80 -5.79
C PRO A 52 6.19 -9.54 -5.13
N PHE A 53 7.53 -9.40 -5.12
CA PHE A 53 8.20 -8.23 -4.56
C PHE A 53 7.96 -6.97 -5.41
N ILE A 54 8.02 -7.09 -6.74
CA ILE A 54 7.72 -5.98 -7.66
C ILE A 54 6.28 -5.51 -7.43
N PHE A 55 5.31 -6.43 -7.43
CA PHE A 55 3.91 -6.08 -7.18
C PHE A 55 3.71 -5.44 -5.80
N GLY A 56 4.37 -5.95 -4.76
CA GLY A 56 4.33 -5.36 -3.42
C GLY A 56 4.86 -3.92 -3.38
N ILE A 57 6.00 -3.67 -4.02
CA ILE A 57 6.60 -2.33 -4.10
C ILE A 57 5.72 -1.38 -4.92
N THR A 58 5.21 -1.82 -6.08
CA THR A 58 4.31 -1.01 -6.90
C THR A 58 3.03 -0.66 -6.16
N PHE A 59 2.44 -1.63 -5.44
CA PHE A 59 1.26 -1.39 -4.61
C PHE A 59 1.54 -0.39 -3.49
N PHE A 60 2.66 -0.56 -2.78
CA PHE A 60 3.08 0.38 -1.73
C PHE A 60 3.23 1.81 -2.28
N LEU A 61 3.89 1.98 -3.42
CA LEU A 61 4.04 3.29 -4.06
C LEU A 61 2.68 3.89 -4.44
N LEU A 62 1.76 3.08 -4.99
CA LEU A 62 0.43 3.53 -5.37
C LEU A 62 -0.36 4.04 -4.15
N VAL A 63 -0.36 3.29 -3.05
CA VAL A 63 -1.02 3.70 -1.79
C VAL A 63 -0.38 4.97 -1.23
N PHE A 64 0.96 5.03 -1.21
CA PHE A 64 1.72 6.19 -0.75
C PHE A 64 1.36 7.46 -1.52
N PHE A 65 1.40 7.40 -2.86
CA PHE A 65 1.05 8.54 -3.71
C PHE A 65 -0.42 8.94 -3.57
N SER A 66 -1.32 7.96 -3.44
CA SER A 66 -2.75 8.21 -3.25
C SER A 66 -3.01 8.98 -1.95
N LEU A 67 -2.42 8.54 -0.83
CA LEU A 67 -2.51 9.23 0.46
C LEU A 67 -1.94 10.65 0.40
N TYR A 68 -0.78 10.81 -0.26
CA TYR A 68 -0.16 12.12 -0.42
C TYR A 68 -1.06 13.09 -1.21
N ILE A 69 -1.71 12.61 -2.27
CA ILE A 69 -2.69 13.39 -3.05
C ILE A 69 -3.89 13.76 -2.17
N ILE A 70 -4.42 12.83 -1.37
CA ILE A 70 -5.52 13.10 -0.45
C ILE A 70 -5.15 14.22 0.52
N PHE A 71 -3.98 14.17 1.16
CA PHE A 71 -3.55 15.24 2.07
C PHE A 71 -3.41 16.59 1.37
N ARG A 72 -2.98 16.58 0.11
CA ARG A 72 -2.87 17.80 -0.70
C ARG A 72 -4.25 18.39 -1.00
N ILE A 73 -5.23 17.55 -1.35
CA ILE A 73 -6.63 17.95 -1.59
C ILE A 73 -7.24 18.49 -0.30
N VAL A 74 -7.08 17.79 0.83
CA VAL A 74 -7.59 18.23 2.14
C VAL A 74 -7.01 19.59 2.53
N ASN A 75 -5.70 19.78 2.37
CA ASN A 75 -5.05 21.07 2.66
C ASN A 75 -5.52 22.19 1.72
N PHE A 76 -5.81 21.87 0.45
CA PHE A 76 -6.40 22.82 -0.49
C PHE A 76 -7.80 23.24 -0.06
N LEU A 77 -8.66 22.28 0.30
CA LEU A 77 -10.01 22.55 0.78
C LEU A 77 -10.00 23.40 2.06
N ILE A 78 -9.16 23.08 3.05
CA ILE A 78 -9.05 23.87 4.28
C ILE A 78 -8.69 25.32 3.99
N ARG A 79 -7.75 25.57 3.07
CA ARG A 79 -7.38 26.93 2.67
C ARG A 79 -8.49 27.65 1.93
N PHE A 80 -9.26 26.92 1.13
CA PHE A 80 -10.38 27.48 0.39
C PHE A 80 -11.53 27.90 1.32
N PHE A 81 -11.83 27.13 2.36
CA PHE A 81 -12.89 27.46 3.32
C PHE A 81 -12.50 28.49 4.39
N ASN A 82 -11.20 28.65 4.67
CA ASN A 82 -10.70 29.66 5.61
C ASN A 82 -10.52 31.06 4.98
N HIS A 83 -10.86 31.23 3.70
CA HIS A 83 -10.72 32.47 2.95
C HIS A 83 -12.09 32.96 2.46
#